data_AF-A0A3B7MV01-F1
#
_entry.id   AF-A0A3B7MV01-F1
#
_cell.length_a   1.000
_cell.length_b   1.000
_cell.length_c   1.000
_cell.angle_alpha   90.00
_cell.angle_beta   90.00
_cell.angle_gamma   90.00
#
_symmetry.space_group_name_H-M   'P 1'
#
loop_
_entity.id
_entity.type
_entity.pdbx_description
1 polymer ?
#
loop_
_entity_poly.entity_id
_entity_poly.type
_entity_poly.pdbx_seq_one_letter_code
_entity_poly.pdbx_strand_id
1 'polypeptide(L)'
;MSYKLLCTLLAPVVLISCKPGEKDKEGPAAATEKKTEQSSAINCYEYINKADTVILKLIHVGDAITGLLVYNLDGKDLNKGTLRGGMQGNILVANYTFMSEGTTSERQVAFKLENGSFIEGHGESYTDQDKVRFKNIDSLQFDGPIKLAEIACK
;
A
#
# COMPACT_ATOMS: atom_id res chain seq x y z
N MET A 1 -12.45 19.74 53.77
CA MET A 1 -12.35 19.42 55.21
C MET A 1 -12.69 17.96 55.39
N SER A 2 -11.67 17.11 55.51
CA SER A 2 -11.22 16.46 56.77
C SER A 2 -11.79 15.02 56.80
N TYR A 3 -11.05 13.93 57.04
CA TYR A 3 -9.93 13.76 57.95
C TYR A 3 -9.24 12.36 57.81
N LYS A 4 -7.95 12.31 58.24
CA LYS A 4 -7.09 11.15 58.64
C LYS A 4 -6.70 10.15 57.54
N LEU A 5 -5.44 9.82 57.22
CA LEU A 5 -4.14 9.75 57.93
C LEU A 5 -4.05 8.76 59.11
N LEU A 6 -3.50 7.55 58.86
CA LEU A 6 -2.51 6.80 59.68
C LEU A 6 -2.14 5.48 58.94
N CYS A 7 -0.90 5.29 58.44
CA CYS A 7 0.23 4.57 59.07
C CYS A 7 -0.13 3.13 59.51
N THR A 8 0.57 2.04 59.17
CA THR A 8 2.01 1.81 59.42
C THR A 8 2.43 0.43 58.84
N LEU A 9 3.67 0.36 58.31
CA LEU A 9 4.66 -0.73 58.11
C LEU A 9 4.32 -2.23 58.38
N LEU A 10 4.86 -3.15 57.55
CA LEU A 10 6.14 -3.87 57.76
C LEU A 10 6.44 -4.95 56.68
N ALA A 11 7.69 -4.98 56.20
CA ALA A 11 8.31 -6.00 55.32
C ALA A 11 8.76 -7.25 56.13
N PRO A 12 9.25 -8.40 55.56
CA PRO A 12 10.50 -8.45 54.78
C PRO A 12 10.65 -9.51 53.66
N VAL A 13 11.69 -9.25 52.87
CA VAL A 13 12.54 -10.03 51.95
C VAL A 13 12.63 -11.56 52.17
N VAL A 14 12.63 -12.34 51.07
CA VAL A 14 13.43 -13.56 50.96
C VAL A 14 14.10 -13.64 49.57
N LEU A 15 15.43 -13.83 49.60
CA LEU A 15 16.34 -14.08 48.48
C LEU A 15 16.41 -15.59 48.19
N ILE A 16 16.28 -16.01 46.92
CA ILE A 16 16.71 -17.33 46.43
C ILE A 16 17.17 -17.10 44.97
N SER A 17 18.44 -16.75 44.70
CA SER A 17 19.64 -17.60 44.57
C SER A 17 19.50 -18.76 43.58
N CYS A 18 20.15 -18.60 42.41
CA CYS A 18 20.25 -19.57 41.33
C CYS A 18 20.93 -20.89 41.74
N LYS A 19 20.45 -22.00 41.17
CA LYS A 19 21.26 -23.23 40.98
C LYS A 19 21.42 -23.51 39.48
N PRO A 20 22.63 -23.85 39.00
CA PRO A 20 22.82 -24.39 37.67
C PRO A 20 22.46 -25.88 37.68
N GLY A 21 21.67 -26.31 36.70
CA GLY A 21 21.34 -27.71 36.48
C GLY A 21 21.24 -27.97 34.99
N GLU A 22 22.35 -28.39 34.38
CA GLU A 22 22.34 -29.13 33.12
C GLU A 22 21.73 -30.52 33.36
N LYS A 23 20.75 -30.90 32.52
CA LYS A 23 20.58 -32.25 31.93
C LYS A 23 19.69 -32.15 30.68
N ASP A 24 20.34 -31.82 29.57
CA ASP A 24 20.29 -32.48 28.26
C ASP A 24 19.11 -33.39 27.82
N LYS A 25 18.65 -33.03 26.60
CA LYS A 25 18.11 -33.83 25.46
C LYS A 25 16.59 -34.03 25.39
N GLU A 26 15.94 -33.39 24.40
CA GLU A 26 15.63 -34.00 23.10
C GLU A 26 14.86 -33.03 22.17
N GLY A 27 15.33 -32.88 20.93
CA GLY A 27 14.47 -32.62 19.76
C GLY A 27 14.07 -31.18 19.42
N PRO A 28 14.51 -30.62 18.28
CA PRO A 28 14.29 -29.22 17.92
C PRO A 28 12.97 -29.03 17.18
N ALA A 29 12.07 -28.22 17.73
CA ALA A 29 11.19 -27.40 16.90
C ALA A 29 11.65 -25.96 17.10
N ALA A 30 12.78 -25.63 16.46
CA ALA A 30 13.00 -24.28 16.00
C ALA A 30 11.75 -23.93 15.19
N ALA A 31 10.85 -23.14 15.78
CA ALA A 31 9.97 -22.30 15.02
C ALA A 31 10.92 -21.35 14.28
N THR A 32 11.44 -21.85 13.17
CA THR A 32 11.91 -21.03 12.08
C THR A 32 10.69 -20.23 11.69
N GLU A 33 10.49 -19.08 12.34
CA GLU A 33 9.83 -17.97 11.69
C GLU A 33 10.66 -17.74 10.43
N LYS A 34 10.25 -18.42 9.37
CA LYS A 34 10.62 -18.09 8.02
C LYS A 34 10.01 -16.71 7.86
N LYS A 35 10.76 -15.69 8.26
CA LYS A 35 10.69 -14.36 7.68
C LYS A 35 10.96 -14.62 6.22
N THR A 36 9.90 -14.98 5.49
CA THR A 36 9.88 -14.96 4.05
C THR A 36 10.34 -13.56 3.73
N GLU A 37 11.58 -13.43 3.28
CA GLU A 37 11.99 -12.25 2.55
C GLU A 37 10.96 -12.14 1.44
N GLN A 38 9.98 -11.27 1.65
CA GLN A 38 9.03 -10.89 0.63
C GLN A 38 9.88 -10.18 -0.41
N SER A 39 10.40 -10.94 -1.37
CA SER A 39 10.95 -10.37 -2.58
C SER A 39 9.84 -9.53 -3.18
N SER A 40 10.01 -8.22 -3.21
CA SER A 40 9.05 -7.36 -3.87
C SER A 40 9.10 -7.63 -5.36
N ALA A 41 7.98 -8.07 -5.93
CA ALA A 41 7.84 -8.12 -7.38
C ALA A 41 7.63 -6.69 -7.88
N ILE A 42 8.29 -6.33 -8.98
CA ILE A 42 8.14 -5.03 -9.62
C ILE A 42 7.64 -5.25 -11.04
N ASN A 43 6.54 -4.58 -11.40
CA ASN A 43 5.99 -4.56 -12.75
C ASN A 43 5.92 -3.12 -13.24
N CYS A 44 6.21 -2.91 -14.52
CA CYS A 44 6.15 -1.59 -15.15
C CYS A 44 5.25 -1.65 -16.36
N TYR A 45 4.41 -0.63 -16.51
CA TYR A 45 3.49 -0.49 -17.62
C TYR A 45 3.62 0.92 -18.19
N GLU A 46 3.49 1.04 -19.51
CA GLU A 46 3.51 2.33 -20.18
C GLU A 46 2.45 2.40 -21.29
N TYR A 47 1.98 3.63 -21.51
CA TYR A 47 1.31 4.04 -22.72
C TYR A 47 2.09 5.22 -23.28
N ILE A 48 2.51 5.13 -24.54
CA ILE A 48 3.21 6.19 -25.24
C ILE A 48 2.57 6.34 -26.61
N ASN A 49 2.11 7.55 -26.92
CA ASN A 49 1.75 7.94 -28.28
C ASN A 49 2.57 9.18 -28.68
N LYS A 50 2.19 9.88 -29.76
CA LYS A 50 2.91 11.08 -30.22
C LYS A 50 2.91 12.24 -29.21
N ALA A 51 1.87 12.37 -28.40
CA ALA A 51 1.57 13.54 -27.56
C ALA A 51 1.49 13.18 -26.06
N ASP A 52 1.07 11.97 -25.74
CA ASP A 52 0.78 11.50 -24.39
C ASP A 52 1.76 10.42 -23.93
N THR A 53 2.09 10.46 -22.65
CA THR A 53 2.83 9.41 -21.94
C THR A 53 2.18 9.14 -20.59
N VAL A 54 1.89 7.88 -20.31
CA VAL A 54 1.44 7.42 -19.00
C VAL A 54 2.35 6.29 -18.54
N ILE A 55 2.86 6.39 -17.32
CA ILE A 55 3.76 5.39 -16.71
C ILE A 55 3.14 4.91 -15.40
N LEU A 56 3.07 3.60 -15.24
CA LEU A 56 2.63 2.94 -14.02
C LEU A 56 3.70 1.93 -13.58
N LYS A 57 4.34 2.19 -12.44
CA LYS A 57 5.28 1.27 -11.80
C LYS A 57 4.65 0.73 -10.53
N LEU A 58 4.53 -0.59 -10.43
CA LEU A 58 3.94 -1.29 -9.29
C LEU A 58 5.03 -2.04 -8.54
N ILE A 59 4.99 -1.94 -7.21
CA ILE A 59 5.85 -2.64 -6.26
C ILE A 59 4.92 -3.44 -5.35
N HIS A 60 5.02 -4.76 -5.43
CA HIS A 60 4.19 -5.70 -4.68
C HIS A 60 4.88 -6.07 -3.37
N VAL A 61 4.21 -5.88 -2.24
CA VAL A 61 4.68 -6.26 -0.90
C VAL A 61 3.57 -7.05 -0.22
N GLY A 62 3.55 -8.35 -0.46
CA GLY A 62 2.40 -9.20 -0.11
C GLY A 62 1.18 -8.78 -0.90
N ASP A 63 0.08 -8.54 -0.20
CA ASP A 63 -1.18 -8.10 -0.80
C ASP A 63 -1.22 -6.58 -1.07
N ALA A 64 -0.26 -5.83 -0.52
CA ALA A 64 -0.17 -4.39 -0.72
C ALA A 64 0.57 -4.07 -2.02
N ILE A 65 0.04 -3.10 -2.76
CA ILE A 65 0.69 -2.52 -3.94
C ILE A 65 1.00 -1.07 -3.64
N THR A 66 2.25 -0.70 -3.87
CA THR A 66 2.70 0.69 -3.90
C THR A 66 3.29 1.00 -5.27
N GLY A 67 3.49 2.28 -5.60
CA GLY A 67 4.02 2.57 -6.92
C GLY A 67 4.14 4.03 -7.27
N LEU A 68 4.56 4.26 -8.52
CA LEU A 68 4.61 5.55 -9.17
C LEU A 68 3.57 5.57 -10.29
N LEU A 69 2.84 6.67 -10.41
CA LEU A 69 1.96 6.94 -11.53
C LEU A 69 2.22 8.34 -12.07
N VAL A 70 2.46 8.41 -13.38
CA VAL A 70 2.76 9.63 -14.11
C VAL A 70 1.79 9.75 -15.28
N TYR A 71 1.11 10.89 -15.36
CA TYR A 71 0.37 11.33 -16.53
C TYR A 71 1.04 12.56 -17.10
N ASN A 72 1.60 12.42 -18.30
CA ASN A 72 2.09 13.52 -19.12
C ASN A 72 1.21 13.56 -20.38
N LEU A 73 0.09 14.26 -20.31
CA LEU A 73 -0.90 14.29 -21.38
C LEU A 73 -0.86 15.66 -22.07
N ASP A 74 -0.98 15.68 -23.39
CA ASP A 74 -0.91 16.92 -24.16
C ASP A 74 -2.02 17.89 -23.77
N GLY A 75 -1.66 19.17 -23.60
CA GLY A 75 -2.57 20.21 -23.13
C GLY A 75 -3.09 20.03 -21.69
N LYS A 76 -2.47 19.14 -20.88
CA LYS A 76 -2.73 18.99 -19.44
C LYS A 76 -1.46 19.21 -18.64
N ASP A 77 -1.63 19.56 -17.37
CA ASP A 77 -0.50 19.61 -16.46
C ASP A 77 0.07 18.22 -16.17
N LEU A 78 1.38 18.16 -16.02
CA LEU A 78 2.07 16.94 -15.61
C LEU A 78 1.61 16.55 -14.21
N ASN A 79 0.94 15.41 -14.10
CA ASN A 79 0.61 14.81 -12.82
C ASN A 79 1.58 13.66 -12.54
N LYS A 80 2.43 13.85 -11.52
CA LYS A 80 3.37 12.83 -11.03
C LYS A 80 3.12 12.59 -9.56
N GLY A 81 3.01 11.32 -9.18
CA GLY A 81 2.66 10.96 -7.82
C GLY A 81 2.89 9.50 -7.50
N THR A 82 2.51 9.13 -6.29
CA THR A 82 2.62 7.76 -5.79
C THR A 82 1.25 7.15 -5.61
N LEU A 83 1.17 5.83 -5.71
CA LEU A 83 -0.04 5.08 -5.44
C LEU A 83 0.16 4.12 -4.27
N ARG A 84 -0.91 3.90 -3.49
CA ARG A 84 -1.01 2.85 -2.48
C ARG A 84 -2.38 2.20 -2.53
N GLY A 85 -2.42 0.88 -2.68
CA GLY A 85 -3.65 0.13 -2.89
C GLY A 85 -3.43 -1.38 -2.86
N GLY A 86 -4.27 -2.09 -3.59
CA GLY A 86 -4.20 -3.54 -3.75
C GLY A 86 -5.11 -4.04 -4.87
N MET A 87 -4.98 -5.32 -5.22
CA MET A 87 -5.84 -5.97 -6.20
C MET A 87 -7.15 -6.43 -5.56
N GLN A 88 -8.25 -6.22 -6.28
CA GLN A 88 -9.56 -6.80 -6.05
C GLN A 88 -9.91 -7.63 -7.29
N GLY A 89 -9.64 -8.93 -7.23
CA GLY A 89 -9.63 -9.77 -8.43
C GLY A 89 -8.60 -9.27 -9.43
N ASN A 90 -9.03 -8.85 -10.63
CA ASN A 90 -8.18 -8.25 -11.64
C ASN A 90 -8.21 -6.71 -11.66
N ILE A 91 -8.81 -6.06 -10.67
CA ILE A 91 -8.88 -4.59 -10.59
C ILE A 91 -7.91 -4.10 -9.50
N LEU A 92 -6.89 -3.34 -9.89
CA LEU A 92 -6.09 -2.54 -8.95
C LEU A 92 -6.93 -1.37 -8.49
N VAL A 93 -7.17 -1.24 -7.18
CA VAL A 93 -7.79 -0.05 -6.59
C VAL A 93 -6.76 0.61 -5.67
N ALA A 94 -6.44 1.88 -5.92
CA ALA A 94 -5.41 2.58 -5.18
C ALA A 94 -5.75 4.05 -4.93
N ASN A 95 -5.21 4.61 -3.85
CA ASN A 95 -5.18 6.06 -3.65
C ASN A 95 -3.93 6.58 -4.37
N TYR A 96 -4.10 7.52 -5.29
CA TYR A 96 -3.06 8.22 -6.03
C TYR A 96 -2.88 9.62 -5.45
N THR A 97 -1.71 9.85 -4.84
CA THR A 97 -1.32 11.14 -4.27
C THR A 97 -0.33 11.81 -5.19
N PHE A 98 -0.66 13.00 -5.70
CA PHE A 98 0.09 13.72 -6.71
C PHE A 98 0.17 15.20 -6.41
N MET A 99 1.20 15.85 -6.94
CA MET A 99 1.35 17.31 -6.83
C MET A 99 0.81 17.96 -8.10
N SER A 100 -0.02 18.99 -7.93
CA SER A 100 -0.55 19.81 -9.01
C SER A 100 -0.52 21.27 -8.53
N GLU A 101 0.13 22.14 -9.30
CA GLU A 101 0.24 23.58 -9.00
C GLU A 101 0.77 23.89 -7.58
N GLY A 102 1.68 23.07 -7.06
CA GLY A 102 2.23 23.22 -5.69
C GLY A 102 1.31 22.70 -4.57
N THR A 103 0.14 22.16 -4.91
CA THR A 103 -0.80 21.54 -3.97
C THR A 103 -0.74 20.02 -4.09
N THR A 104 -0.70 19.32 -2.95
CA THR A 104 -0.83 17.85 -2.94
C THR A 104 -2.30 17.48 -2.94
N SER A 105 -2.71 16.70 -3.93
CA SER A 105 -4.06 16.16 -4.08
C SER A 105 -4.05 14.64 -3.99
N GLU A 106 -5.17 14.04 -3.57
CA GLU A 106 -5.34 12.59 -3.56
C GLU A 106 -6.65 12.20 -4.28
N ARG A 107 -6.56 11.31 -5.27
CA ARG A 107 -7.72 10.70 -5.91
C ARG A 107 -7.61 9.18 -5.89
N GLN A 108 -8.74 8.49 -5.81
CA GLN A 108 -8.77 7.06 -6.07
C GLN A 108 -8.63 6.81 -7.56
N VAL A 109 -7.82 5.82 -7.90
CA VAL A 109 -7.64 5.28 -9.26
C VAL A 109 -8.00 3.81 -9.23
N ALA A 110 -8.54 3.33 -10.34
CA ALA A 110 -8.81 1.93 -10.55
C ALA A 110 -8.24 1.52 -11.91
N PHE A 111 -7.57 0.38 -11.98
CA PHE A 111 -7.07 -0.16 -13.24
C PHE A 111 -7.47 -1.63 -13.37
N LYS A 112 -8.15 -2.00 -14.44
CA LYS A 112 -8.44 -3.40 -14.75
C LYS A 112 -7.27 -4.00 -15.50
N LEU A 113 -6.74 -5.11 -14.99
CA LEU A 113 -5.78 -5.96 -15.69
C LEU A 113 -6.53 -6.87 -16.65
N GLU A 114 -6.26 -6.70 -17.94
CA GLU A 114 -6.84 -7.50 -19.01
C GLU A 114 -5.79 -7.73 -20.10
N ASN A 115 -5.55 -9.00 -20.46
CA ASN A 115 -4.58 -9.39 -21.49
C ASN A 115 -3.16 -8.80 -21.26
N GLY A 116 -2.69 -8.77 -20.02
CA GLY A 116 -1.38 -8.24 -19.65
C GLY A 116 -1.26 -6.71 -19.71
N SER A 117 -2.37 -5.99 -19.89
CA SER A 117 -2.41 -4.53 -19.93
C SER A 117 -3.36 -3.99 -18.87
N PHE A 118 -3.06 -2.79 -18.37
CA PHE A 118 -3.95 -2.06 -17.48
C PHE A 118 -4.77 -1.04 -18.26
N ILE A 119 -6.08 -1.01 -17.97
CA ILE A 119 -7.02 0.00 -18.49
C ILE A 119 -7.54 0.80 -17.29
N GLU A 120 -7.41 2.12 -17.31
CA GLU A 120 -7.94 2.97 -16.23
C GLU A 120 -9.47 2.96 -16.26
N GLY A 121 -10.05 2.80 -15.07
CA GLY A 121 -11.48 2.81 -14.85
C GLY A 121 -11.99 4.21 -14.53
N HIS A 122 -13.23 4.48 -14.93
CA HIS A 122 -13.95 5.69 -14.58
C HIS A 122 -15.38 5.39 -14.15
N GLY A 123 -15.98 6.31 -13.40
CA GLY A 123 -17.35 6.18 -12.91
C GLY A 123 -17.67 7.26 -11.91
N GLU A 124 -18.83 7.14 -11.26
CA GLU A 124 -19.26 8.13 -10.29
C GLU A 124 -18.29 8.22 -9.10
N SER A 125 -17.95 9.45 -8.75
CA SER A 125 -17.10 9.78 -7.61
C SER A 125 -17.79 10.74 -6.66
N TYR A 126 -17.21 10.88 -5.47
CA TYR A 126 -17.57 11.88 -4.48
C TYR A 126 -16.29 12.42 -3.84
N THR A 127 -16.39 13.62 -3.28
CA THR A 127 -15.30 14.22 -2.53
C THR A 127 -15.51 13.95 -1.05
N ASP A 128 -14.53 13.31 -0.42
CA ASP A 128 -14.42 13.14 1.02
C ASP A 128 -13.27 14.00 1.54
N GLN A 129 -13.61 15.10 2.21
CA GLN A 129 -12.68 16.18 2.54
C GLN A 129 -12.04 16.76 1.27
N ASP A 130 -10.78 16.43 1.00
CA ASP A 130 -10.02 16.85 -0.19
C ASP A 130 -9.63 15.64 -1.07
N LYS A 131 -10.28 14.49 -0.86
CA LYS A 131 -9.98 13.22 -1.51
C LYS A 131 -11.10 12.81 -2.43
N VAL A 132 -10.81 12.60 -3.71
CA VAL A 132 -11.80 12.09 -4.67
C VAL A 132 -11.85 10.57 -4.57
N ARG A 133 -13.02 9.99 -4.31
CA ARG A 133 -13.23 8.54 -4.15
C ARG A 133 -14.32 8.06 -5.10
N PHE A 134 -14.23 6.82 -5.57
CA PHE A 134 -15.33 6.21 -6.33
C PHE A 134 -16.49 5.88 -5.39
N LYS A 135 -17.73 6.10 -5.83
CA LYS A 135 -18.92 5.68 -5.07
C LYS A 135 -19.07 4.16 -5.04
N ASN A 136 -18.78 3.49 -6.14
CA ASN A 136 -18.91 2.04 -6.27
C ASN A 136 -17.88 1.48 -7.28
N ILE A 137 -16.94 0.67 -6.80
CA ILE A 137 -15.90 0.02 -7.62
C ILE A 137 -16.49 -0.93 -8.65
N ASP A 138 -17.57 -1.64 -8.31
CA ASP A 138 -18.19 -2.64 -9.20
C ASP A 138 -18.94 -2.00 -10.37
N SER A 139 -19.19 -0.68 -10.30
CA SER A 139 -19.88 0.09 -11.35
C SER A 139 -18.93 0.75 -12.36
N LEU A 140 -17.60 0.63 -12.13
CA LEU A 140 -16.61 1.30 -12.96
C LEU A 140 -16.58 0.74 -14.38
N GLN A 141 -16.44 1.64 -15.34
CA GLN A 141 -16.26 1.34 -16.75
C GLN A 141 -14.79 1.36 -17.11
N PHE A 142 -14.36 0.40 -17.93
CA PHE A 142 -12.95 0.20 -18.33
C PHE A 142 -12.83 0.16 -19.86
N ASP A 143 -13.35 1.19 -20.52
CA ASP A 143 -13.43 1.35 -21.98
C ASP A 143 -12.62 2.55 -22.49
N GLY A 144 -11.73 3.09 -21.64
CA GLY A 144 -10.84 4.19 -21.99
C GLY A 144 -9.84 3.84 -23.10
N PRO A 145 -9.39 4.84 -23.88
CA PRO A 145 -8.48 4.61 -25.02
C PRO A 145 -7.03 4.33 -24.60
N ILE A 146 -6.65 4.68 -23.36
CA ILE A 146 -5.30 4.47 -22.83
C ILE A 146 -5.20 3.04 -22.28
N LYS A 147 -4.38 2.23 -22.94
CA LYS A 147 -4.03 0.88 -22.50
C LYS A 147 -2.55 0.85 -22.14
N LEU A 148 -2.24 0.60 -20.87
CA LEU A 148 -0.89 0.54 -20.35
C LEU A 148 -0.35 -0.87 -20.59
N ALA A 149 0.56 -1.02 -21.54
CA ALA A 149 1.18 -2.30 -21.87
C ALA A 149 2.32 -2.59 -20.89
N GLU A 150 2.46 -3.85 -20.47
CA GLU A 150 3.60 -4.27 -19.65
C GLU A 150 4.92 -4.12 -20.41
N ILE A 151 5.93 -3.62 -19.71
CA ILE A 151 7.30 -3.43 -20.20
C ILE A 151 8.32 -3.87 -19.16
N ALA A 152 9.55 -4.10 -19.59
CA ALA A 152 10.67 -4.21 -18.67
C ALA A 152 10.85 -2.90 -17.90
N CYS A 153 10.98 -2.99 -16.57
CA CYS A 153 11.29 -1.83 -15.75
C CYS A 153 12.66 -1.24 -16.12
N LYS A 154 12.71 0.10 -16.19
CA LYS A 154 13.91 0.90 -16.45
C LYS A 154 14.51 1.40 -15.13
#